data_AF-A0A1H5YKP5-F1
#
_entry.id   AF-A0A1H5YKP5-F1
#
_cell.length_a   1.000
_cell.length_b   1.000
_cell.length_c   1.000
_cell.angle_alpha   90.00
_cell.angle_beta   90.00
_cell.angle_gamma   90.00
#
_symmetry.space_group_name_H-M   'P 1'
#
loop_
_entity.id
_entity.type
_entity.pdbx_description
1 polymer ?
#
loop_
_entity_poly.entity_id
_entity_poly.type
_entity_poly.pdbx_seq_one_letter_code
_entity_poly.pdbx_strand_id
1 'polypeptide(L)' 'MKKMSKAYRMKIIKEVAERKRRDQFDDPMAVYINHLLDERPQSDNVVEYKQEFSGNYFDEEIGGWISKTWRSK' A
#
# COMPACT_ATOMS: atom_id res chain seq x y z
N MET A 1 31.84 12.52 18.14
CA MET A 1 31.42 11.20 18.67
C MET A 1 29.96 10.78 18.31
N LYS A 2 29.35 11.31 17.22
CA LYS A 2 27.94 10.99 16.86
C LYS A 2 27.72 9.56 16.32
N LYS A 3 28.78 8.84 15.93
CA LYS A 3 28.73 7.47 15.37
C LYS A 3 28.43 6.37 16.40
N MET A 4 28.36 6.71 17.70
CA MET A 4 28.15 5.73 18.79
C MET A 4 26.85 5.94 19.58
N SER A 5 26.01 6.90 19.18
CA SER A 5 24.73 7.11 19.88
C SER A 5 23.79 5.93 19.65
N LYS A 6 22.99 5.59 20.67
CA LYS A 6 21.98 4.53 20.60
C LYS A 6 21.04 4.72 19.40
N ALA A 7 20.61 5.94 19.15
CA ALA A 7 19.75 6.29 18.02
C ALA A 7 20.42 6.04 16.66
N TYR A 8 21.69 6.41 16.52
CA TYR A 8 22.44 6.16 15.29
C TYR A 8 22.62 4.65 15.04
N ARG A 9 23.00 3.88 16.07
CA ARG A 9 23.10 2.42 15.96
C ARG A 9 21.77 1.78 15.56
N MET A 10 20.65 2.25 16.13
CA MET A 10 19.34 1.71 15.80
C MET A 10 18.91 2.04 14.37
N LYS A 11 19.28 3.22 13.86
CA LYS A 11 19.06 3.59 12.46
C LYS A 11 19.83 2.66 11.52
N ILE A 12 21.10 2.37 11.82
CA ILE A 12 21.92 1.45 11.04
C ILE A 12 21.38 0.02 11.10
N ILE A 13 21.00 -0.47 12.28
CA ILE A 13 20.39 -1.81 12.44
C ILE A 13 19.12 -1.91 11.58
N LYS A 14 18.24 -0.91 11.64
CA LYS A 14 17.04 -0.85 10.81
C LYS A 14 17.37 -0.90 9.32
N GLU A 15 18.31 -0.06 8.86
CA GLU A 15 18.72 0.00 7.45
C GLU A 15 19.27 -1.36 6.96
N VAL A 16 20.10 -2.02 7.76
CA VAL A 16 20.67 -3.34 7.41
C VAL A 16 19.61 -4.44 7.43
N ALA A 17 18.70 -4.41 8.39
CA ALA A 17 17.60 -5.38 8.48
C ALA A 17 16.64 -5.27 7.28
N GLU A 18 16.29 -4.06 6.87
CA GLU A 18 15.44 -3.82 5.69
C GLU A 18 16.13 -4.27 4.38
N ARG A 19 17.43 -4.03 4.24
CA ARG A 19 18.20 -4.55 3.09
C ARG A 19 18.18 -6.08 3.05
N LYS A 20 18.52 -6.74 4.16
CA LYS A 20 18.48 -8.21 4.24
C LYS A 20 17.10 -8.79 3.98
N ARG A 21 16.04 -8.15 4.47
CA ARG A 21 14.65 -8.56 4.18
C ARG A 21 14.39 -8.57 2.68
N ARG A 22 14.83 -7.55 1.95
CA ARG A 22 14.66 -7.48 0.48
C ARG A 22 15.46 -8.55 -0.25
N ASP A 23 16.69 -8.81 0.20
CA ASP A 23 17.58 -9.83 -0.40
C ASP A 23 17.15 -11.27 -0.08
N GLN A 24 16.25 -11.48 0.89
CA GLN A 24 15.81 -12.81 1.33
C GLN A 24 14.64 -13.37 0.50
N PHE A 25 14.01 -12.55 -0.36
CA PHE A 25 12.92 -12.98 -1.23
C PHE A 25 13.42 -13.27 -2.64
N ASP A 26 13.69 -14.55 -2.93
CA ASP A 26 13.97 -15.03 -4.29
C ASP A 26 12.69 -15.25 -5.14
N ASP A 27 11.52 -15.00 -4.55
CA ASP A 27 10.24 -15.13 -5.25
C ASP A 27 9.96 -13.88 -6.13
N PRO A 28 9.75 -14.04 -7.45
CA PRO A 28 9.49 -12.93 -8.36
C PRO A 28 8.25 -12.09 -7.97
N MET A 29 7.23 -12.71 -7.36
CA MET A 29 6.00 -12.03 -6.97
C MET A 29 6.22 -11.19 -5.71
N ALA A 30 6.99 -11.69 -4.74
CA ALA A 30 7.37 -10.93 -3.55
C ALA A 30 8.21 -9.70 -3.90
N VAL A 31 9.14 -9.82 -4.87
CA VAL A 31 9.91 -8.67 -5.40
C VAL A 31 8.97 -7.64 -6.04
N TYR A 32 8.03 -8.10 -6.87
CA TYR A 32 7.06 -7.23 -7.53
C TYR A 32 6.14 -6.49 -6.53
N ILE A 33 5.65 -7.19 -5.50
CA ILE A 33 4.84 -6.57 -4.43
C ILE A 33 5.65 -5.54 -3.66
N ASN A 34 6.91 -5.84 -3.31
CA ASN A 34 7.79 -4.88 -2.64
C ASN A 34 8.03 -3.63 -3.49
N HIS A 35 8.23 -3.79 -4.81
CA HIS A 35 8.34 -2.68 -5.74
C HIS A 35 7.08 -1.80 -5.73
N LEU A 36 5.89 -2.41 -5.80
CA LEU A 36 4.61 -1.68 -5.73
C LEU A 36 4.41 -0.91 -4.42
N LEU A 37 4.92 -1.44 -3.31
CA LEU A 37 4.86 -0.77 -2.00
C LEU A 37 5.86 0.38 -1.89
N ASP A 38 7.08 0.20 -2.39
CA ASP A 38 8.13 1.23 -2.41
C ASP A 38 7.76 2.40 -3.35
N GLU A 39 7.10 2.11 -4.49
CA GLU A 39 6.61 3.11 -5.46
C GLU A 39 5.39 3.90 -4.98
N ARG A 40 4.74 3.50 -3.88
CA ARG A 40 3.60 4.22 -3.29
C ARG A 40 3.97 4.97 -1.99
N PRO A 41 4.88 5.96 -1.99
CA PRO A 41 5.12 6.73 -0.78
C PRO A 41 4.01 7.75 -0.50
N GLN A 42 3.23 8.17 -1.51
CA GLN A 42 2.19 9.19 -1.40
C GLN A 42 1.12 9.06 -2.50
N SER A 43 0.42 7.93 -2.59
CA SER A 43 -0.98 8.09 -3.00
C SER A 43 -1.66 8.67 -1.78
N ASP A 44 -1.88 9.99 -1.80
CA ASP A 44 -2.86 10.62 -0.94
C ASP A 44 -4.08 9.70 -0.81
N ASN A 45 -4.73 9.74 0.34
CA ASN A 45 -6.05 9.15 0.53
C ASN A 45 -7.05 9.86 -0.40
N VAL A 46 -6.88 9.72 -1.72
CA VAL A 46 -7.95 9.72 -2.69
C VAL A 46 -8.65 8.41 -2.43
N VAL A 47 -9.37 8.38 -1.30
CA VAL A 47 -10.66 7.71 -1.28
C VAL A 47 -11.35 8.37 -2.46
N GLU A 48 -11.32 7.70 -3.61
CA GLU A 48 -12.11 8.11 -4.76
C GLU A 48 -13.51 8.23 -4.21
N TYR A 49 -13.94 9.48 -3.99
CA TYR A 49 -15.24 9.84 -3.42
C TYR A 49 -16.41 9.30 -4.30
N LYS A 50 -16.06 8.65 -5.41
CA LYS A 50 -16.90 7.83 -6.26
C LYS A 50 -16.10 6.60 -6.69
N GLN A 51 -16.10 5.55 -5.88
CA GLN A 51 -15.73 4.20 -6.33
C GLN A 51 -16.81 3.73 -7.33
N GLU A 52 -16.73 4.25 -8.55
CA GLU A 52 -17.53 3.80 -9.67
C GLU A 52 -16.70 2.78 -10.46
N PHE A 53 -17.06 1.51 -10.35
CA PHE A 53 -16.39 0.44 -11.09
C PHE A 53 -17.37 -0.20 -12.07
N SER A 54 -17.09 -0.04 -13.37
CA SER A 54 -17.85 -0.71 -14.45
C SER A 54 -19.38 -0.50 -14.38
N GLY A 55 -19.83 0.70 -14.04
CA GLY A 55 -21.25 1.03 -13.93
C GLY A 55 -21.90 0.59 -12.61
N ASN A 56 -21.11 0.20 -11.60
CA ASN A 56 -21.56 -0.03 -10.24
C ASN A 56 -20.98 1.05 -9.31
N TYR A 57 -21.68 1.38 -8.24
CA TYR A 57 -21.21 2.30 -7.21
C TYR A 57 -21.31 1.64 -5.83
N PHE A 58 -20.39 1.94 -4.93
CA PHE A 58 -20.51 1.52 -3.53
C PHE A 58 -21.51 2.42 -2.81
N ASP A 59 -22.55 1.82 -2.23
CA ASP A 59 -23.58 2.49 -1.45
C ASP A 59 -23.25 2.30 0.04
N GLU A 60 -22.82 3.37 0.71
CA GLU A 60 -22.42 3.34 2.12
C GLU A 60 -23.60 3.06 3.06
N GLU A 61 -24.82 3.39 2.66
CA GLU A 61 -26.03 3.16 3.48
C GLU A 61 -26.38 1.67 3.53
N ILE A 62 -26.18 0.97 2.41
CA ILE A 62 -26.42 -0.48 2.30
C ILE A 62 -25.15 -1.28 2.62
N GLY A 63 -23.98 -0.63 2.62
CA GLY A 63 -22.67 -1.25 2.83
C GLY A 63 -22.27 -2.19 1.69
N GLY A 64 -22.72 -1.92 0.46
CA GLY A 64 -22.58 -2.84 -0.66
C GLY A 64 -22.49 -2.17 -2.03
N TRP A 65 -22.07 -2.93 -3.04
CA TRP A 65 -22.00 -2.47 -4.42
C TRP A 65 -23.35 -2.59 -5.13
N ILE A 66 -23.81 -1.50 -5.73
CA ILE A 66 -25.08 -1.42 -6.45
C ILE A 66 -24.84 -1.10 -7.91
N SER A 67 -25.52 -1.81 -8.79
CA SER A 67 -25.46 -1.53 -10.23
C SER A 67 -26.33 -0.35 -10.61
N LYS A 68 -25.81 0.55 -11.46
CA LYS A 68 -26.58 1.68 -12.01
C LYS A 68 -27.78 1.20 -12.84
N THR A 69 -27.76 -0.02 -13.38
CA THR A 69 -28.90 -0.61 -14.11
C THR A 69 -30.02 -1.10 -13.20
N TRP A 70 -29.78 -1.29 -11.89
CA TRP A 70 -30.79 -1.74 -10.93
C TRP A 70 -31.95 -0.75 -10.78
N ARG A 71 -31.67 0.57 -10.89
CA ARG A 71 -32.68 1.63 -10.81
C ARG A 71 -33.41 1.88 -12.13
N SER A 72 -32.99 1.26 -13.23
CA SER A 72 -33.64 1.41 -14.53
C SER A 72 -34.77 0.39 -14.65
N LYS A 73 -35.93 0.71 -14.07
CA LYS A 73 -37.21 0.05 -14.34
C LYS A 73 -38.28 1.10 -14.61
#